data_AF-G9BMJ4-F1
#
_entry.id   AF-G9BMJ4-F1
#
_cell.length_a   1.000
_cell.length_b   1.000
_cell.length_c   1.000
_cell.angle_alpha   90.00
_cell.angle_beta   90.00
_cell.angle_gamma   90.00
#
_symmetry.space_group_name_H-M   'P 1'
#
loop_
_entity.id
_entity.type
_entity.pdbx_description
1 polymer ?
#
loop_
_entity_poly.entity_id
_entity_poly.type
_entity_poly.pdbx_seq_one_letter_code
_entity_poly.pdbx_strand_id
1 'polypeptide(L)'
;MGHGVTVLFLLLLLVHIIFDFYLQTEEMVREKAFDNGIGRALKAHLFHAVMHGFFLCLSCFAFIYVLLGCTNLLNFMLFVLLFSLFTFFHFAIDVAKSITSLKVKGFYCFAVFLFDQVLHILTIFFVIYYFFCDYGVYIYDFNFIKYVGGVLIFACSIAFLLKPSSIIVYLFFKSSGIGDGSEKVKITKSKIAELLYIVLNKELGDSDVKDCKVAVNKYKKKAEEIVIGISDGQADIDIRTISKVNNAGRFIGYLERLIIFLFLILGSVTAVVAVLAMKTALRFSDLKDDNDSGKAEYIMIGTFFSLIVTVIISVLARMYLIEIGIKINDFS
;
A
#
# COMPACT_ATOMS: atom_id res chain seq x y z
N MET A 1 2.76 -25.09 -15.56
CA MET A 1 1.32 -24.82 -15.56
C MET A 1 0.92 -24.38 -16.96
N GLY A 2 -0.21 -24.85 -17.51
CA GLY A 2 -0.70 -24.34 -18.80
C GLY A 2 -1.09 -22.86 -18.70
N HIS A 3 -1.05 -22.12 -19.82
CA HIS A 3 -1.29 -20.66 -19.83
C HIS A 3 -2.61 -20.25 -19.18
N GLY A 4 -3.67 -21.05 -19.30
CA GLY A 4 -4.97 -20.81 -18.65
C GLY A 4 -4.90 -20.88 -17.13
N VAL A 5 -4.12 -21.82 -16.58
CA VAL A 5 -3.92 -21.94 -15.12
C VAL A 5 -3.20 -20.71 -14.58
N THR A 6 -2.24 -20.17 -15.33
CA THR A 6 -1.56 -18.92 -14.98
C THR A 6 -2.50 -17.72 -15.05
N VAL A 7 -3.40 -17.66 -16.03
CA VAL A 7 -4.44 -16.61 -16.10
C VAL A 7 -5.38 -16.67 -14.90
N LEU A 8 -5.82 -17.87 -14.50
CA LEU A 8 -6.62 -18.04 -13.29
C LEU A 8 -5.85 -17.57 -12.05
N PHE A 9 -4.57 -17.91 -11.94
CA PHE A 9 -3.73 -17.43 -10.85
C PHE A 9 -3.67 -15.90 -10.79
N LEU A 10 -3.42 -15.24 -11.92
CA LEU A 10 -3.37 -13.79 -11.97
C LEU A 10 -4.73 -13.14 -11.64
N LEU A 11 -5.84 -13.74 -12.09
CA LEU A 11 -7.19 -13.29 -11.76
C LEU A 11 -7.45 -13.36 -10.25
N LEU A 12 -7.15 -14.50 -9.63
CA LEU A 12 -7.35 -14.70 -8.19
C LEU A 12 -6.39 -13.83 -7.36
N LEU A 13 -5.15 -13.64 -7.82
CA LEU A 13 -4.19 -12.73 -7.22
C LEU A 13 -4.70 -11.27 -7.25
N LEU A 14 -5.28 -10.84 -8.37
CA LEU A 14 -5.85 -9.49 -8.49
C LEU A 14 -7.00 -9.29 -7.50
N VAL A 15 -7.91 -10.26 -7.41
CA VAL A 15 -9.03 -10.24 -6.46
C VAL A 15 -8.51 -10.18 -5.03
N HIS A 16 -7.53 -11.02 -4.67
CA HIS A 16 -6.87 -10.96 -3.35
C HIS A 16 -6.33 -9.57 -3.03
N ILE A 17 -5.55 -8.98 -3.93
CA ILE A 17 -4.96 -7.64 -3.74
C ILE A 17 -6.06 -6.59 -3.55
N ILE A 18 -7.11 -6.62 -4.39
CA ILE A 18 -8.20 -5.65 -4.30
C ILE A 18 -8.93 -5.76 -2.96
N PHE A 19 -9.26 -6.97 -2.53
CA PHE A 19 -10.06 -7.14 -1.33
C PHE A 19 -9.27 -6.85 -0.04
N ASP A 20 -8.04 -7.36 0.08
CA ASP A 20 -7.23 -7.17 1.29
C ASP A 20 -6.73 -5.73 1.44
N PHE A 21 -6.44 -5.03 0.33
CA PHE A 21 -5.82 -3.72 0.39
C PHE A 21 -6.71 -2.58 -0.01
N TYR A 22 -7.58 -2.74 -1.03
CA TYR A 22 -8.39 -1.63 -1.54
C TYR A 22 -9.76 -1.56 -0.87
N LEU A 23 -10.43 -2.69 -0.69
CA LEU A 23 -11.77 -2.76 -0.11
C LEU A 23 -11.76 -2.90 1.41
N GLN A 24 -10.71 -3.48 1.99
CA GLN A 24 -10.55 -3.51 3.44
C GLN A 24 -10.31 -2.09 3.99
N THR A 25 -11.26 -1.59 4.78
CA THR A 25 -11.19 -0.25 5.38
C THR A 25 -10.42 -0.27 6.71
N GLU A 26 -9.95 0.89 7.14
CA GLU A 26 -9.32 1.06 8.46
C GLU A 26 -10.29 0.69 9.60
N GLU A 27 -11.59 0.85 9.40
CA GLU A 27 -12.62 0.44 10.37
C GLU A 27 -12.69 -1.08 10.49
N MET A 28 -12.73 -1.80 9.36
CA MET A 28 -12.68 -3.26 9.36
C MET A 28 -11.41 -3.78 10.05
N VAL A 29 -10.26 -3.12 9.85
CA VAL A 29 -9.01 -3.45 10.55
C VAL A 29 -9.13 -3.27 12.06
N ARG A 30 -9.71 -2.15 12.52
CA ARG A 30 -9.90 -1.90 13.96
C ARG A 30 -10.86 -2.90 14.60
N GLU A 31 -11.89 -3.32 13.90
CA GLU A 31 -12.83 -4.33 14.41
C GLU A 31 -12.22 -5.73 14.53
N LYS A 32 -11.22 -6.05 13.69
CA LYS A 32 -10.43 -7.29 13.77
C LYS A 32 -9.44 -7.32 14.94
N ALA A 33 -9.25 -6.19 15.62
CA ALA A 33 -8.33 -6.12 16.76
C ALA A 33 -8.93 -6.81 18.00
N PHE A 34 -8.15 -7.74 18.58
CA PHE A 34 -8.58 -8.59 19.70
C PHE A 34 -8.67 -7.87 21.04
N ASP A 35 -8.10 -6.67 21.15
CA ASP A 35 -8.23 -5.75 22.29
C ASP A 35 -9.67 -5.29 22.52
N ASN A 36 -10.47 -5.19 21.45
CA ASN A 36 -11.88 -4.82 21.49
C ASN A 36 -12.83 -5.97 21.89
N GLY A 37 -12.29 -7.16 22.18
CA GLY A 37 -13.02 -8.34 22.60
C GLY A 37 -13.05 -9.45 21.55
N ILE A 38 -12.77 -10.68 21.99
CA ILE A 38 -12.59 -11.88 21.15
C ILE A 38 -13.80 -12.11 20.23
N GLY A 39 -15.03 -12.04 20.76
CA GLY A 39 -16.24 -12.31 19.97
C GLY A 39 -16.49 -11.29 18.85
N ARG A 40 -16.09 -10.04 19.04
CA ARG A 40 -16.19 -8.98 18.01
C ARG A 40 -15.12 -9.21 16.93
N ALA A 41 -13.88 -9.44 17.35
CA ALA A 41 -12.77 -9.69 16.43
C ALA A 41 -13.02 -10.92 15.53
N LEU A 42 -13.49 -12.03 16.10
CA LEU A 42 -13.79 -13.24 15.32
C LEU A 42 -14.92 -13.01 14.30
N LYS A 43 -15.96 -12.25 14.66
CA LYS A 43 -17.04 -11.90 13.71
C LYS A 43 -16.53 -11.02 12.56
N ALA A 44 -15.69 -10.04 12.86
CA ALA A 44 -15.10 -9.17 11.85
C ALA A 44 -14.18 -9.95 10.89
N HIS A 45 -13.33 -10.83 11.44
CA HIS A 45 -12.51 -11.75 10.63
C HIS A 45 -13.37 -12.67 9.75
N LEU A 46 -14.44 -13.26 10.30
CA LEU A 46 -15.33 -14.13 9.54
C LEU A 46 -16.06 -13.39 8.42
N PHE A 47 -16.56 -12.18 8.68
CA PHE A 47 -17.22 -11.36 7.65
C PHE A 47 -16.27 -11.07 6.48
N HIS A 48 -15.05 -10.63 6.79
CA HIS A 48 -14.01 -10.39 5.78
C HIS A 48 -13.66 -11.67 5.00
N ALA A 49 -13.43 -12.78 5.69
CA ALA A 49 -13.10 -14.06 5.07
C ALA A 49 -14.22 -14.59 4.15
N VAL A 50 -15.50 -14.43 4.53
CA VAL A 50 -16.65 -14.80 3.70
C VAL A 50 -16.71 -13.97 2.42
N MET A 51 -16.44 -12.67 2.51
CA MET A 51 -16.36 -11.80 1.33
C MET A 51 -15.24 -12.26 0.39
N HIS A 52 -14.04 -12.52 0.93
CA HIS A 52 -12.94 -13.08 0.15
C HIS A 52 -13.30 -14.41 -0.51
N GLY A 53 -13.87 -15.35 0.25
CA GLY A 53 -14.28 -16.65 -0.24
C GLY A 53 -15.31 -16.56 -1.36
N PHE A 54 -16.28 -15.65 -1.24
CA PHE A 54 -17.30 -15.42 -2.26
C PHE A 54 -16.69 -14.89 -3.56
N PHE A 55 -15.88 -13.83 -3.51
CA PHE A 55 -15.34 -13.21 -4.73
C PHE A 55 -14.26 -14.05 -5.41
N LEU A 56 -13.45 -14.80 -4.65
CA LEU A 56 -12.51 -15.77 -5.22
C LEU A 56 -13.25 -16.93 -5.90
N CYS A 57 -14.28 -17.48 -5.24
CA CYS A 57 -15.10 -18.55 -5.83
C CYS A 57 -15.85 -18.07 -7.09
N LEU A 58 -16.45 -16.88 -7.05
CA LEU A 58 -17.12 -16.27 -8.19
C LEU A 58 -16.16 -16.09 -9.37
N SER A 59 -14.92 -15.68 -9.11
CA SER A 59 -13.89 -15.51 -10.13
C SER A 59 -13.47 -16.83 -10.76
N CYS A 60 -13.36 -17.91 -9.97
CA CYS A 60 -13.17 -19.26 -10.52
C CYS A 60 -14.32 -19.66 -11.45
N PHE A 61 -15.57 -19.44 -11.05
CA PHE A 61 -16.74 -19.80 -11.86
C PHE A 61 -16.84 -18.96 -13.15
N ALA A 62 -16.56 -17.66 -13.06
CA ALA A 62 -16.46 -16.79 -14.22
C ALA A 62 -15.37 -17.25 -15.18
N PHE A 63 -14.20 -17.65 -14.67
CA PHE A 63 -13.12 -18.21 -15.46
C PHE A 63 -13.51 -19.54 -16.14
N ILE A 64 -14.14 -20.47 -15.42
CA ILE A 64 -14.63 -21.74 -15.98
C ILE A 64 -15.61 -21.49 -17.14
N TYR A 65 -16.59 -20.60 -16.92
CA TYR A 65 -17.64 -20.33 -17.90
C TYR A 65 -17.10 -19.59 -19.13
N VAL A 66 -16.33 -18.52 -18.93
CA VAL A 66 -15.90 -17.62 -20.01
C VAL A 66 -14.65 -18.13 -20.74
N LEU A 67 -13.68 -18.73 -20.05
CA LEU A 67 -12.38 -19.07 -20.65
C LEU A 67 -12.22 -20.58 -20.94
N LEU A 68 -12.78 -21.47 -20.12
CA LEU A 68 -12.68 -22.92 -20.33
C LEU A 68 -13.86 -23.49 -21.12
N GLY A 69 -15.05 -22.89 -21.02
CA GLY A 69 -16.28 -23.44 -21.62
C GLY A 69 -16.69 -24.80 -21.05
N CYS A 70 -16.05 -25.27 -19.97
CA CYS A 70 -16.32 -26.55 -19.32
C CYS A 70 -17.54 -26.44 -18.38
N THR A 71 -18.74 -26.34 -18.94
CA THR A 71 -19.98 -26.18 -18.16
C THR A 71 -20.25 -27.34 -17.20
N ASN A 72 -19.76 -28.55 -17.51
CA ASN A 72 -19.85 -29.72 -16.63
C ASN A 72 -19.15 -29.50 -15.27
N LEU A 73 -18.17 -28.60 -15.20
CA LEU A 73 -17.45 -28.28 -13.97
C LEU A 73 -18.24 -27.29 -13.09
N LEU A 74 -19.25 -26.60 -13.63
CA LEU A 74 -20.09 -25.63 -12.93
C LEU A 74 -21.18 -26.31 -12.08
N ASN A 75 -20.76 -27.20 -11.17
CA ASN A 75 -21.67 -27.84 -10.23
C ASN A 75 -21.71 -27.07 -8.89
N PHE A 76 -22.90 -26.97 -8.30
CA PHE A 76 -23.12 -26.44 -6.96
C PHE A 76 -22.19 -27.04 -5.89
N MET A 77 -21.87 -28.34 -5.98
CA MET A 77 -20.95 -28.97 -5.02
C MET A 77 -19.53 -28.40 -5.10
N LEU A 78 -19.03 -28.12 -6.31
CA LEU A 78 -17.72 -27.47 -6.48
C LEU A 78 -17.76 -26.03 -5.94
N PHE A 79 -18.87 -25.31 -6.17
CA PHE A 79 -19.04 -23.96 -5.64
C PHE A 79 -18.94 -23.94 -4.11
N VAL A 80 -19.70 -24.80 -3.43
CA VAL A 80 -19.69 -24.91 -1.97
C VAL A 80 -18.31 -25.28 -1.46
N LEU A 81 -17.63 -26.21 -2.12
CA LEU A 81 -16.28 -26.66 -1.73
C LEU A 81 -15.25 -25.54 -1.86
N LEU A 82 -15.18 -24.86 -3.01
CA LEU A 82 -14.25 -23.74 -3.23
C LEU A 82 -14.52 -22.57 -2.29
N PHE A 83 -15.79 -22.19 -2.14
CA PHE A 83 -16.21 -21.13 -1.22
C PHE A 83 -15.79 -21.44 0.22
N SER A 84 -16.06 -22.66 0.69
CA SER A 84 -15.71 -23.10 2.04
C SER A 84 -14.19 -23.11 2.25
N LEU A 85 -13.43 -23.58 1.27
CA LEU A 85 -11.98 -23.67 1.34
C LEU A 85 -11.30 -22.31 1.39
N PHE A 86 -11.69 -21.39 0.48
CA PHE A 86 -11.17 -20.03 0.49
C PHE A 86 -11.53 -19.28 1.76
N THR A 87 -12.79 -19.39 2.22
CA THR A 87 -13.23 -18.76 3.47
C THR A 87 -12.46 -19.30 4.67
N PHE A 88 -12.29 -20.62 4.77
CA PHE A 88 -11.60 -21.25 5.90
C PHE A 88 -10.14 -20.83 5.98
N PHE A 89 -9.40 -20.93 4.87
CA PHE A 89 -7.98 -20.56 4.87
C PHE A 89 -7.77 -19.07 5.12
N HIS A 90 -8.54 -18.20 4.47
CA HIS A 90 -8.44 -16.75 4.71
C HIS A 90 -8.69 -16.45 6.19
N PHE A 91 -9.80 -16.94 6.76
CA PHE A 91 -10.12 -16.77 8.18
C PHE A 91 -9.00 -17.26 9.10
N ALA A 92 -8.48 -18.47 8.86
CA ALA A 92 -7.45 -19.08 9.68
C ALA A 92 -6.14 -18.28 9.65
N ILE A 93 -5.71 -17.82 8.47
CA ILE A 93 -4.49 -17.03 8.30
C ILE A 93 -4.65 -15.67 8.98
N ASP A 94 -5.76 -14.97 8.74
CA ASP A 94 -6.02 -13.63 9.24
C ASP A 94 -6.12 -13.61 10.78
N VAL A 95 -6.76 -14.63 11.38
CA VAL A 95 -6.82 -14.82 12.84
C VAL A 95 -5.45 -15.17 13.41
N ALA A 96 -4.71 -16.09 12.80
CA ALA A 96 -3.38 -16.48 13.26
C ALA A 96 -2.41 -15.29 13.26
N LYS A 97 -2.45 -14.46 12.21
CA LYS A 97 -1.71 -13.21 12.10
C LYS A 97 -2.07 -12.24 13.23
N SER A 98 -3.37 -11.98 13.45
CA SER A 98 -3.83 -11.07 14.49
C SER A 98 -3.38 -11.51 15.89
N ILE A 99 -3.51 -12.81 16.21
CA ILE A 99 -3.06 -13.35 17.50
C ILE A 99 -1.54 -13.25 17.66
N THR A 100 -0.78 -13.57 16.61
CA THR A 100 0.69 -13.51 16.64
C THR A 100 1.17 -12.07 16.80
N SER A 101 0.49 -11.12 16.14
CA SER A 101 0.81 -9.70 16.18
C SER A 101 0.65 -9.07 17.56
N LEU A 102 -0.13 -9.68 18.47
CA LEU A 102 -0.20 -9.25 19.87
C LEU A 102 1.06 -9.62 20.67
N LYS A 103 1.75 -10.68 20.28
CA LYS A 103 2.89 -11.24 21.02
C LYS A 103 4.23 -10.68 20.57
N VAL A 104 4.33 -10.24 19.32
CA VAL A 104 5.58 -9.78 18.70
C VAL A 104 5.63 -8.25 18.59
N LYS A 105 6.83 -7.67 18.71
CA LYS A 105 7.06 -6.22 18.59
C LYS A 105 8.22 -5.93 17.61
N GLY A 106 8.33 -4.68 17.18
CA GLY A 106 9.42 -4.23 16.30
C GLY A 106 9.40 -4.91 14.93
N PHE A 107 10.57 -5.34 14.45
CA PHE A 107 10.77 -5.91 13.12
C PHE A 107 9.97 -7.20 12.86
N TYR A 108 9.71 -8.00 13.90
CA TYR A 108 8.92 -9.22 13.75
C TYR A 108 7.46 -8.96 13.38
N CYS A 109 6.89 -7.81 13.73
CA CYS A 109 5.54 -7.43 13.30
C CYS A 109 5.47 -7.24 11.78
N PHE A 110 6.50 -6.63 11.19
CA PHE A 110 6.65 -6.53 9.74
C PHE A 110 6.81 -7.91 9.08
N ALA A 111 7.63 -8.80 9.67
CA ALA A 111 7.79 -10.16 9.16
C ALA A 111 6.48 -10.98 9.20
N VAL A 112 5.69 -10.86 10.26
CA VAL A 112 4.37 -11.51 10.38
C VAL A 112 3.43 -11.00 9.28
N PHE A 113 3.44 -9.70 8.98
CA PHE A 113 2.67 -9.15 7.87
C PHE A 113 3.12 -9.73 6.51
N LEU A 114 4.42 -9.87 6.25
CA LEU A 114 4.88 -10.48 4.99
C LEU A 114 4.51 -11.96 4.89
N PHE A 115 4.66 -12.69 5.99
CA PHE A 115 4.35 -14.12 6.03
C PHE A 115 2.85 -14.38 5.80
N ASP A 116 1.99 -13.55 6.38
CA ASP A 116 0.56 -13.51 6.12
C ASP A 116 0.24 -13.40 4.62
N GLN A 117 0.88 -12.48 3.90
CA GLN A 117 0.66 -12.32 2.46
C GLN A 117 1.14 -13.54 1.66
N VAL A 118 2.27 -14.13 2.04
CA VAL A 118 2.78 -15.36 1.41
C VAL A 118 1.80 -16.52 1.61
N LEU A 119 1.27 -16.71 2.83
CA LEU A 119 0.30 -17.77 3.11
C LEU A 119 -0.97 -17.63 2.27
N HIS A 120 -1.51 -16.42 2.12
CA HIS A 120 -2.68 -16.20 1.25
C HIS A 120 -2.40 -16.56 -0.20
N ILE A 121 -1.24 -16.17 -0.74
CA ILE A 121 -0.82 -16.53 -2.10
C ILE A 121 -0.65 -18.06 -2.24
N LEU A 122 -0.07 -18.72 -1.24
CA LEU A 122 0.08 -20.17 -1.23
C LEU A 122 -1.28 -20.88 -1.19
N THR A 123 -2.28 -20.34 -0.49
CA THR A 123 -3.65 -20.86 -0.54
C THR A 123 -4.21 -20.79 -1.96
N ILE A 124 -4.04 -19.66 -2.68
CA ILE A 124 -4.48 -19.55 -4.07
C ILE A 124 -3.79 -20.60 -4.94
N PHE A 125 -2.47 -20.76 -4.82
CA PHE A 125 -1.74 -21.79 -5.54
C PHE A 125 -2.24 -23.20 -5.21
N PHE A 126 -2.48 -23.50 -3.94
CA PHE A 126 -2.98 -24.79 -3.49
C PHE A 126 -4.33 -25.12 -4.12
N VAL A 127 -5.28 -24.18 -4.11
CA VAL A 127 -6.61 -24.38 -4.72
C VAL A 127 -6.49 -24.59 -6.22
N ILE A 128 -5.68 -23.78 -6.91
CA ILE A 128 -5.48 -23.92 -8.36
C ILE A 128 -4.84 -25.26 -8.69
N TYR A 129 -3.79 -25.66 -7.96
CA TYR A 129 -3.11 -26.92 -8.18
C TYR A 129 -4.03 -28.12 -7.99
N TYR A 130 -4.80 -28.15 -6.89
CA TYR A 130 -5.65 -29.29 -6.56
C TYR A 130 -6.87 -29.41 -7.48
N PHE A 131 -7.50 -28.30 -7.86
CA PHE A 131 -8.77 -28.32 -8.59
C PHE A 131 -8.64 -28.06 -10.10
N PHE A 132 -7.61 -27.35 -10.55
CA PHE A 132 -7.54 -26.79 -11.91
C PHE A 132 -6.31 -27.23 -12.72
N CYS A 133 -5.35 -27.95 -12.13
CA CYS A 133 -4.12 -28.34 -12.82
C CYS A 133 -4.39 -29.16 -14.09
N ASP A 134 -5.32 -30.12 -14.02
CA ASP A 134 -5.67 -30.99 -15.15
C ASP A 134 -6.53 -30.30 -16.21
N TYR A 135 -7.11 -29.13 -15.88
CA TYR A 135 -8.00 -28.40 -16.78
C TYR A 135 -7.28 -27.36 -17.65
N GLY A 136 -5.97 -27.19 -17.45
CA GLY A 136 -5.16 -26.23 -18.22
C GLY A 136 -5.07 -26.53 -19.73
N VAL A 137 -5.50 -27.71 -20.17
CA VAL A 137 -5.45 -28.17 -21.57
C VAL A 137 -6.71 -27.76 -22.36
N TYR A 138 -7.85 -27.52 -21.70
CA TYR A 138 -9.16 -27.26 -22.35
C TYR A 138 -9.38 -25.79 -22.76
N ILE A 139 -8.30 -25.08 -23.11
CA ILE A 139 -8.36 -23.65 -23.42
C ILE A 139 -9.00 -23.43 -24.80
N TYR A 140 -10.05 -22.61 -24.85
CA TYR A 140 -10.83 -22.34 -26.06
C TYR A 140 -10.06 -21.51 -27.12
N ASP A 141 -9.23 -20.56 -26.70
CA ASP A 141 -8.46 -19.68 -27.59
C ASP A 141 -7.13 -19.22 -26.95
N PHE A 142 -6.01 -19.69 -27.50
CA PHE A 142 -4.67 -19.36 -27.02
C PHE A 142 -4.34 -17.86 -27.14
N ASN A 143 -4.78 -17.19 -28.21
CA ASN A 143 -4.49 -15.77 -28.43
C ASN A 143 -5.29 -14.91 -27.46
N PHE A 144 -6.55 -15.23 -27.23
CA PHE A 144 -7.37 -14.53 -26.24
C PHE A 144 -6.78 -14.66 -24.83
N ILE A 145 -6.40 -15.87 -24.39
CA ILE A 145 -5.78 -16.11 -23.08
C ILE A 145 -4.47 -15.35 -22.92
N LYS A 146 -3.65 -15.26 -23.98
CA LYS A 146 -2.43 -14.46 -23.98
C LYS A 146 -2.72 -12.99 -23.66
N TYR A 147 -3.68 -12.36 -24.34
CA TYR A 147 -4.00 -10.95 -24.09
C TYR A 147 -4.64 -10.74 -22.71
N VAL A 148 -5.52 -11.64 -22.28
CA VAL A 148 -6.12 -11.59 -20.94
C VAL A 148 -5.04 -11.70 -19.86
N GLY A 149 -4.11 -12.65 -19.99
CA GLY A 149 -2.96 -12.79 -19.10
C GLY A 149 -2.10 -11.53 -19.06
N GLY A 150 -1.81 -10.95 -20.24
CA GLY A 150 -1.11 -9.67 -20.36
C GLY A 150 -1.80 -8.53 -19.60
N VAL A 151 -3.11 -8.37 -19.74
CA VAL A 151 -3.87 -7.35 -19.01
C VAL A 151 -3.86 -7.61 -17.50
N LEU A 152 -4.04 -8.87 -17.09
CA LEU A 152 -4.07 -9.23 -15.67
C LEU A 152 -2.73 -9.02 -14.97
N ILE A 153 -1.60 -9.35 -15.60
CA ILE A 153 -0.28 -9.11 -14.98
C ILE A 153 -0.03 -7.61 -14.78
N PHE A 154 -0.46 -6.77 -15.73
CA PHE A 154 -0.39 -5.31 -15.60
C PHE A 154 -1.28 -4.82 -14.47
N ALA A 155 -2.53 -5.30 -14.40
CA ALA A 155 -3.47 -4.94 -13.34
C ALA A 155 -2.94 -5.33 -11.95
N CYS A 156 -2.45 -6.56 -11.79
CA CYS A 156 -1.82 -7.04 -10.55
C CYS A 156 -0.62 -6.18 -10.16
N SER A 157 0.27 -5.89 -11.11
CA SER A 157 1.49 -5.09 -10.87
C SER A 157 1.13 -3.68 -10.42
N ILE A 158 0.23 -3.00 -11.14
CA ILE A 158 -0.22 -1.65 -10.80
C ILE A 158 -0.92 -1.64 -9.45
N ALA A 159 -1.86 -2.55 -9.21
CA ALA A 159 -2.56 -2.64 -7.93
C ALA A 159 -1.59 -2.87 -6.77
N PHE A 160 -0.58 -3.74 -6.94
CA PHE A 160 0.43 -4.00 -5.93
C PHE A 160 1.36 -2.81 -5.68
N LEU A 161 1.82 -2.14 -6.73
CA LEU A 161 2.76 -1.02 -6.61
C LEU A 161 2.12 0.23 -6.01
N LEU A 162 0.81 0.41 -6.14
CA LEU A 162 0.14 1.57 -5.58
C LEU A 162 -0.07 1.42 -4.06
N LYS A 163 -0.87 0.45 -3.61
CA LYS A 163 -1.29 0.38 -2.21
C LYS A 163 -0.49 -0.62 -1.35
N PRO A 164 -0.39 -1.92 -1.70
CA PRO A 164 0.41 -2.88 -0.93
C PRO A 164 1.87 -2.47 -0.74
N SER A 165 2.56 -2.06 -1.81
CA SER A 165 3.96 -1.59 -1.74
C SER A 165 4.12 -0.41 -0.77
N SER A 166 3.19 0.55 -0.77
CA SER A 166 3.20 1.67 0.19
C SER A 166 3.08 1.22 1.63
N ILE A 167 2.20 0.24 1.88
CA ILE A 167 1.99 -0.32 3.22
C ILE A 167 3.24 -1.09 3.67
N ILE A 168 3.85 -1.87 2.79
CA ILE A 168 5.12 -2.59 3.07
C ILE A 168 6.22 -1.60 3.44
N VAL A 169 6.40 -0.52 2.65
CA VAL A 169 7.39 0.53 2.94
C VAL A 169 7.10 1.18 4.30
N TYR A 170 5.84 1.57 4.55
CA TYR A 170 5.43 2.17 5.82
C TYR A 170 5.70 1.25 7.02
N LEU A 171 5.29 -0.03 6.93
CA LEU A 171 5.48 -1.00 8.01
C LEU A 171 6.96 -1.32 8.24
N PHE A 172 7.77 -1.40 7.18
CA PHE A 172 9.21 -1.60 7.29
C PHE A 172 9.85 -0.52 8.16
N PHE A 173 9.53 0.75 7.92
CA PHE A 173 10.05 1.85 8.73
C PHE A 173 9.55 1.83 10.16
N LYS A 174 8.23 1.74 10.33
CA LYS A 174 7.59 1.70 11.64
C LYS A 174 8.19 0.59 12.52
N SER A 175 8.48 -0.56 11.92
CA SER A 175 9.02 -1.72 12.62
C SER A 175 10.55 -1.70 12.81
N SER A 176 11.30 -0.90 12.03
CA SER A 176 12.76 -0.79 12.13
C SER A 176 13.25 0.15 13.24
N GLY A 177 12.34 0.86 13.93
CA GLY A 177 12.70 1.84 14.96
C GLY A 177 13.36 3.11 14.40
N ILE A 178 13.48 3.22 13.08
CA ILE A 178 13.80 4.47 12.39
C ILE A 178 12.55 5.34 12.53
N GLY A 179 12.54 6.21 13.53
CA GLY A 179 11.39 7.06 13.84
C GLY A 179 10.92 7.80 12.59
N ASP A 180 9.62 7.77 12.28
CA ASP A 180 9.08 8.38 11.07
C ASP A 180 9.17 9.93 11.06
N GLY A 181 9.74 10.51 12.12
CA GLY A 181 9.67 11.93 12.43
C GLY A 181 8.39 12.33 13.20
N SER A 182 7.49 11.39 13.50
CA SER A 182 6.26 11.61 14.28
C SER A 182 6.47 11.66 15.79
N GLU A 183 7.56 11.09 16.33
CA GLU A 183 7.90 11.29 17.74
C GLU A 183 8.54 12.67 17.92
N LYS A 184 7.67 13.62 18.27
CA LYS A 184 7.92 15.06 18.43
C LYS A 184 8.24 15.76 17.11
N VAL A 185 7.17 16.21 16.42
CA VAL A 185 7.31 17.34 15.49
C VAL A 185 7.89 18.50 16.29
N LYS A 186 9.21 18.70 16.16
CA LYS A 186 9.93 19.83 16.76
C LYS A 186 9.36 21.07 16.08
N ILE A 187 8.44 21.75 16.76
CA ILE A 187 7.80 22.95 16.21
C ILE A 187 8.91 23.98 16.00
N THR A 188 9.29 24.22 14.75
CA THR A 188 10.34 25.19 14.42
C THR A 188 9.82 26.61 14.63
N LYS A 189 10.70 27.53 15.01
CA LYS A 189 10.36 28.96 15.18
C LYS A 189 9.70 29.53 13.93
N SER A 190 10.11 29.08 12.74
CA SER A 190 9.53 29.45 11.45
C SER A 190 8.06 28.99 11.30
N LYS A 191 7.72 27.77 11.72
CA LYS A 191 6.34 27.26 11.64
C LYS A 191 5.39 27.99 12.59
N ILE A 192 5.89 28.35 13.78
CA ILE A 192 5.14 29.20 14.73
C ILE A 192 4.91 30.57 14.13
N ALA A 193 5.93 31.17 13.52
CA ALA A 193 5.82 32.49 12.89
C ALA A 193 4.81 32.48 11.72
N GLU A 194 4.81 31.43 10.90
CA GLU A 194 3.85 31.24 9.80
C GLU A 194 2.40 31.13 10.32
N LEU A 195 2.19 30.31 11.36
CA LEU A 195 0.86 30.14 11.97
C LEU A 195 0.35 31.43 12.61
N LEU A 196 1.24 32.13 13.33
CA LEU A 196 0.93 33.43 13.89
C LEU A 196 0.59 34.42 12.79
N TYR A 197 1.35 34.47 11.70
CA TYR A 197 1.09 35.34 10.57
C TYR A 197 -0.28 35.07 9.93
N ILE A 198 -0.64 33.80 9.70
CA ILE A 198 -1.94 33.41 9.15
C ILE A 198 -3.09 33.84 10.07
N VAL A 199 -2.97 33.58 11.38
CA VAL A 199 -3.97 33.99 12.37
C VAL A 199 -4.09 35.51 12.44
N LEU A 200 -2.95 36.22 12.43
CA LEU A 200 -2.88 37.67 12.47
C LEU A 200 -3.55 38.29 11.24
N ASN A 201 -3.22 37.79 10.04
CA ASN A 201 -3.75 38.28 8.77
C ASN A 201 -5.27 38.01 8.64
N LYS A 202 -5.75 36.88 9.18
CA LYS A 202 -7.17 36.53 9.18
C LYS A 202 -8.00 37.42 10.11
N GLU A 203 -7.44 37.88 11.23
CA GLU A 203 -8.13 38.81 12.13
C GLU A 203 -8.01 40.28 11.72
N LEU A 204 -6.92 40.67 11.05
CA LEU A 204 -6.66 42.07 10.76
C LEU A 204 -7.46 42.62 9.58
N GLY A 205 -7.79 41.84 8.55
CA GLY A 205 -8.49 42.38 7.38
C GLY A 205 -7.88 43.70 6.89
N ASP A 206 -8.70 44.64 6.39
CA ASP A 206 -8.28 45.94 5.82
C ASP A 206 -8.26 47.08 6.87
N SER A 207 -7.81 46.79 8.11
CA SER A 207 -7.88 47.74 9.24
C SER A 207 -6.63 48.61 9.44
N ASP A 208 -6.81 49.80 10.03
CA ASP A 208 -5.85 50.90 10.10
C ASP A 208 -4.59 50.59 10.96
N VAL A 209 -3.48 51.28 10.68
CA VAL A 209 -2.11 50.95 11.12
C VAL A 209 -1.94 50.97 12.66
N LYS A 210 -2.81 51.68 13.38
CA LYS A 210 -2.77 51.79 14.85
C LYS A 210 -3.35 50.54 15.53
N ASP A 211 -4.37 49.93 14.94
CA ASP A 211 -4.96 48.66 15.41
C ASP A 211 -4.06 47.47 15.09
N CYS A 212 -3.31 47.55 13.98
CA CYS A 212 -2.23 46.61 13.66
C CYS A 212 -1.19 46.49 14.78
N LYS A 213 -0.72 47.61 15.36
CA LYS A 213 0.30 47.58 16.41
C LYS A 213 -0.18 46.91 17.70
N VAL A 214 -1.45 47.12 18.06
CA VAL A 214 -2.08 46.51 19.25
C VAL A 214 -2.32 45.02 19.03
N ALA A 215 -2.82 44.64 17.86
CA ALA A 215 -3.02 43.24 17.49
C ALA A 215 -1.68 42.47 17.45
N VAL A 216 -0.66 43.03 16.78
CA VAL A 216 0.69 42.43 16.70
C VAL A 216 1.28 42.21 18.09
N ASN A 217 1.22 43.19 18.99
CA ASN A 217 1.76 43.03 20.34
C ASN A 217 0.98 42.00 21.18
N LYS A 218 -0.33 41.93 21.03
CA LYS A 218 -1.18 40.92 21.71
C LYS A 218 -0.82 39.50 21.25
N TYR A 219 -0.63 39.30 19.96
CA TYR A 219 -0.28 37.99 19.40
C TYR A 219 1.17 37.62 19.63
N LYS A 220 2.10 38.58 19.63
CA LYS A 220 3.48 38.38 20.06
C LYS A 220 3.54 37.87 21.50
N LYS A 221 2.75 38.46 22.42
CA LYS A 221 2.69 38.01 23.81
C LYS A 221 2.13 36.58 23.94
N LYS A 222 1.04 36.25 23.24
CA LYS A 222 0.52 34.87 23.18
C LYS A 222 1.52 33.89 22.59
N ALA A 223 2.29 34.29 21.58
CA ALA A 223 3.34 33.48 20.99
C ALA A 223 4.47 33.22 21.98
N GLU A 224 4.90 34.23 22.72
CA GLU A 224 5.91 34.11 23.78
C GLU A 224 5.42 33.16 24.89
N GLU A 225 4.15 33.27 25.31
CA GLU A 225 3.53 32.35 26.28
C GLU A 225 3.48 30.90 25.77
N ILE A 226 3.12 30.68 24.50
CA ILE A 226 3.14 29.34 23.87
C ILE A 226 4.56 28.79 23.79
N VAL A 227 5.54 29.62 23.41
CA VAL A 227 6.95 29.22 23.32
C VAL A 227 7.51 28.83 24.69
N ILE A 228 7.15 29.57 25.75
CA ILE A 228 7.52 29.25 27.13
C ILE A 228 6.85 27.93 27.57
N GLY A 229 5.54 27.76 27.32
CA GLY A 229 4.82 26.53 27.65
C GLY A 229 5.30 25.28 26.89
N ILE A 230 5.79 25.45 25.66
CA ILE A 230 6.48 24.39 24.89
C ILE A 230 7.87 24.10 25.49
N SER A 231 8.61 25.13 25.91
CA SER A 231 9.95 25.00 26.50
C SER A 231 9.94 24.29 27.86
N ASP A 232 8.87 24.46 28.65
CA ASP A 232 8.67 23.82 29.95
C ASP A 232 7.98 22.44 29.86
N GLY A 233 7.71 21.96 28.64
CA GLY A 233 7.16 20.61 28.40
C GLY A 233 5.67 20.44 28.76
N GLN A 234 4.92 21.54 28.94
CA GLN A 234 3.51 21.50 29.36
C GLN A 234 2.48 21.61 28.21
N ALA A 235 2.91 21.88 26.98
CA ALA A 235 2.00 22.09 25.85
C ALA A 235 1.85 20.82 25.00
N ASP A 236 0.76 20.07 25.20
CA ASP A 236 0.31 19.02 24.28
C ASP A 236 -0.51 19.66 23.15
N ILE A 237 0.18 20.20 22.14
CA ILE A 237 -0.46 20.82 20.98
C ILE A 237 -0.81 19.71 19.99
N ASP A 238 -2.10 19.43 19.78
CA ASP A 238 -2.55 18.51 18.74
C ASP A 238 -2.40 19.14 17.35
N ILE A 239 -1.20 18.99 16.78
CA ILE A 239 -0.79 19.50 15.46
C ILE A 239 -1.70 19.00 14.33
N ARG A 240 -2.47 17.92 14.56
CA ARG A 240 -3.38 17.34 13.56
C ARG A 240 -4.45 18.30 13.05
N THR A 241 -4.84 19.30 13.84
CA THR A 241 -5.85 20.29 13.44
C THR A 241 -5.28 21.35 12.47
N ILE A 242 -3.95 21.49 12.43
CA ILE A 242 -3.24 22.56 11.70
C ILE A 242 -2.53 22.01 10.46
N SER A 243 -1.95 20.81 10.54
CA SER A 243 -1.39 20.16 9.37
C SER A 243 -2.53 19.48 8.60
N LYS A 244 -3.07 20.16 7.59
CA LYS A 244 -3.78 19.47 6.51
C LYS A 244 -2.76 18.48 5.92
N VAL A 245 -2.78 17.23 6.39
CA VAL A 245 -1.78 16.20 6.03
C VAL A 245 -1.78 16.12 4.52
N ASN A 246 -0.69 16.56 3.92
CA ASN A 246 -0.65 16.78 2.49
C ASN A 246 -0.54 15.40 1.82
N ASN A 247 -1.67 14.87 1.34
CA ASN A 247 -1.72 13.60 0.60
C ASN A 247 -0.84 13.63 -0.68
N ALA A 248 -0.38 14.82 -1.10
CA ALA A 248 0.53 15.01 -2.22
C ALA A 248 1.75 14.08 -2.18
N GLY A 249 2.40 13.90 -1.02
CA GLY A 249 3.57 13.02 -0.91
C GLY A 249 3.26 11.56 -1.26
N ARG A 250 2.07 11.06 -0.86
CA ARG A 250 1.60 9.71 -1.22
C ARG A 250 1.36 9.59 -2.73
N PHE A 251 0.70 10.58 -3.33
CA PHE A 251 0.45 10.61 -4.78
C PHE A 251 1.74 10.70 -5.60
N ILE A 252 2.73 11.49 -5.15
CA ILE A 252 4.05 11.57 -5.80
C ILE A 252 4.72 10.19 -5.80
N GLY A 253 4.71 9.50 -4.66
CA GLY A 253 5.28 8.15 -4.57
C GLY A 253 4.56 7.14 -5.48
N TYR A 254 3.25 7.29 -5.68
CA TYR A 254 2.48 6.44 -6.60
C TYR A 254 2.90 6.68 -8.04
N LEU A 255 2.99 7.94 -8.45
CA LEU A 255 3.40 8.32 -9.80
C LEU A 255 4.81 7.86 -10.13
N GLU A 256 5.76 8.01 -9.20
CA GLU A 256 7.13 7.56 -9.40
C GLU A 256 7.21 6.06 -9.65
N ARG A 257 6.52 5.25 -8.84
CA ARG A 257 6.50 3.79 -9.04
C ARG A 257 5.86 3.39 -10.37
N LEU A 258 4.79 4.09 -10.80
CA LEU A 258 4.17 3.84 -12.10
C LEU A 258 5.09 4.20 -13.27
N ILE A 259 5.80 5.33 -13.19
CA ILE A 259 6.75 5.77 -14.22
C ILE A 259 7.91 4.78 -14.32
N ILE A 260 8.50 4.39 -13.18
CA ILE A 260 9.60 3.42 -13.15
C ILE A 260 9.13 2.06 -13.70
N PHE A 261 7.95 1.58 -13.28
CA PHE A 261 7.35 0.36 -13.79
C PHE A 261 7.18 0.41 -15.31
N LEU A 262 6.61 1.49 -15.85
CA LEU A 262 6.42 1.66 -17.28
C LEU A 262 7.75 1.66 -18.05
N PHE A 263 8.77 2.38 -17.59
CA PHE A 263 10.07 2.40 -18.24
C PHE A 263 10.77 1.04 -18.21
N LEU A 264 10.66 0.29 -17.10
CA LEU A 264 11.21 -1.06 -17.02
C LEU A 264 10.47 -2.03 -17.95
N ILE A 265 9.15 -1.92 -18.07
CA ILE A 265 8.39 -2.72 -19.05
C ILE A 265 8.80 -2.35 -20.49
N LEU A 266 9.05 -1.08 -20.78
CA LEU A 266 9.49 -0.63 -22.11
C LEU A 266 10.97 -0.90 -22.41
N GLY A 267 11.75 -1.40 -21.46
CA GLY A 267 13.17 -1.68 -21.62
C GLY A 267 14.08 -0.44 -21.51
N SER A 268 13.59 0.70 -21.05
CA SER A 268 14.39 1.93 -20.94
C SER A 268 14.99 2.09 -19.54
N VAL A 269 16.14 1.47 -19.30
CA VAL A 269 16.85 1.60 -18.02
C VAL A 269 17.38 3.02 -17.84
N THR A 270 17.83 3.63 -18.94
CA THR A 270 18.28 5.03 -18.98
C THR A 270 17.21 6.01 -18.44
N ALA A 271 15.93 5.81 -18.80
CA ALA A 271 14.85 6.66 -18.31
C ALA A 271 14.60 6.48 -16.81
N VAL A 272 14.72 5.26 -16.28
CA VAL A 272 14.65 4.99 -14.83
C VAL A 272 15.76 5.72 -14.08
N VAL A 273 17.00 5.65 -14.57
CA VAL A 273 18.15 6.36 -13.98
C VAL A 273 17.93 7.87 -13.99
N ALA A 274 17.38 8.42 -15.07
CA ALA A 274 17.05 9.86 -15.16
C ALA A 274 16.01 10.29 -14.11
N VAL A 275 14.95 9.50 -13.89
CA VAL A 275 13.95 9.76 -12.85
C VAL A 275 14.58 9.75 -11.46
N LEU A 276 15.43 8.76 -11.16
CA LEU A 276 16.13 8.67 -9.87
C LEU A 276 17.14 9.81 -9.65
N ALA A 277 17.84 10.23 -10.70
CA ALA A 277 18.74 11.36 -10.68
C ALA A 277 17.98 12.66 -10.40
N MET A 278 16.86 12.90 -11.09
CA MET A 278 15.99 14.05 -10.86
C MET A 278 15.48 14.09 -9.42
N LYS A 279 15.02 12.95 -8.89
CA LYS A 279 14.54 12.85 -7.52
C LYS A 279 15.63 13.17 -6.49
N THR A 280 16.85 12.67 -6.72
CA THR A 280 18.00 12.97 -5.85
C THR A 280 18.40 14.45 -5.96
N ALA A 281 18.40 15.01 -7.18
CA ALA A 281 18.72 16.43 -7.44
C ALA A 281 17.78 17.39 -6.69
N LEU A 282 16.46 17.15 -6.78
CA LEU A 282 15.44 17.94 -6.09
C LEU A 282 15.54 17.87 -4.57
N ARG A 283 16.26 16.89 -4.04
CA ARG A 283 16.37 16.65 -2.61
C ARG A 283 17.61 17.24 -1.97
N PHE A 284 18.59 17.66 -2.77
CA PHE A 284 19.75 18.40 -2.28
C PHE A 284 19.39 19.76 -1.67
N SER A 285 18.25 20.37 -2.03
CA SER A 285 17.77 21.60 -1.40
C SER A 285 17.35 21.42 0.05
N ASP A 286 16.77 20.26 0.38
CA ASP A 286 16.22 19.97 1.71
C ASP A 286 17.29 19.51 2.71
N LEU A 287 18.47 19.10 2.21
CA LEU A 287 19.61 18.64 3.00
C LEU A 287 20.45 19.78 3.63
N LYS A 288 20.14 21.05 3.34
CA LYS A 288 20.90 22.20 3.84
C LYS A 288 20.57 22.66 5.26
N ASP A 289 19.50 22.13 5.88
CA ASP A 289 19.12 22.43 7.26
C ASP A 289 19.61 21.33 8.23
N ASP A 290 20.66 21.62 9.01
CA ASP A 290 21.36 20.68 9.93
C ASP A 290 20.47 20.02 11.01
N ASN A 291 19.24 20.50 11.22
CA ASN A 291 18.29 19.92 12.19
C ASN A 291 17.45 18.74 11.64
N ASP A 292 17.57 18.40 10.35
CA ASP A 292 16.70 17.43 9.65
C ASP A 292 17.45 16.20 9.08
N SER A 293 18.69 15.94 9.49
CA SER A 293 19.51 14.80 9.01
C SER A 293 18.81 13.44 9.13
N GLY A 294 18.13 13.16 10.25
CA GLY A 294 17.37 11.93 10.44
C GLY A 294 16.16 11.77 9.49
N LYS A 295 15.49 12.88 9.13
CA LYS A 295 14.41 12.85 8.13
C LYS A 295 14.97 12.58 6.74
N ALA A 296 16.15 13.11 6.44
CA ALA A 296 16.83 12.83 5.19
C ALA A 296 17.32 11.37 5.11
N GLU A 297 17.82 10.75 6.17
CA GLU A 297 18.13 9.31 6.10
C GLU A 297 16.86 8.48 5.86
N TYR A 298 15.79 8.77 6.59
CA TYR A 298 14.49 8.11 6.45
C TYR A 298 13.95 8.14 5.01
N ILE A 299 13.88 9.33 4.39
CA ILE A 299 13.34 9.48 3.04
C ILE A 299 14.25 8.78 2.00
N MET A 300 15.56 8.66 2.26
CA MET A 300 16.52 8.02 1.34
C MET A 300 16.36 6.50 1.36
N ILE A 301 16.39 5.92 2.56
CA ILE A 301 16.15 4.50 2.75
C ILE A 301 14.77 4.13 2.17
N GLY A 302 13.76 4.99 2.33
CA GLY A 302 12.41 4.69 1.87
C GLY A 302 12.25 4.71 0.36
N THR A 303 12.94 5.65 -0.29
CA THR A 303 13.04 5.69 -1.75
C THR A 303 13.76 4.46 -2.28
N PHE A 304 14.87 4.07 -1.66
CA PHE A 304 15.65 2.91 -2.09
C PHE A 304 14.86 1.60 -1.94
N PHE A 305 14.21 1.41 -0.80
CA PHE A 305 13.38 0.22 -0.56
C PHE A 305 12.16 0.18 -1.51
N SER A 306 11.50 1.32 -1.74
CA SER A 306 10.42 1.42 -2.72
C SER A 306 10.90 1.10 -4.14
N LEU A 307 12.13 1.48 -4.51
CA LEU A 307 12.72 1.17 -5.81
C LEU A 307 12.94 -0.34 -5.96
N ILE A 308 13.49 -1.02 -4.95
CA ILE A 308 13.72 -2.47 -4.97
C ILE A 308 12.40 -3.21 -5.23
N VAL A 309 11.35 -2.87 -4.48
CA VAL A 309 10.02 -3.50 -4.66
C VAL A 309 9.50 -3.25 -6.07
N THR A 310 9.61 -2.02 -6.59
CA THR A 310 9.17 -1.70 -7.96
C THR A 310 9.93 -2.49 -9.01
N VAL A 311 11.26 -2.61 -8.88
CA VAL A 311 12.11 -3.37 -9.81
C VAL A 311 11.70 -4.84 -9.82
N ILE A 312 11.55 -5.46 -8.65
CA ILE A 312 11.15 -6.88 -8.54
C ILE A 312 9.83 -7.12 -9.26
N ILE A 313 8.80 -6.33 -8.97
CA ILE A 313 7.47 -6.50 -9.59
C ILE A 313 7.52 -6.24 -11.10
N SER A 314 8.28 -5.22 -11.54
CA SER A 314 8.43 -4.91 -12.97
C SER A 314 9.12 -6.02 -13.74
N VAL A 315 10.17 -6.61 -13.15
CA VAL A 315 10.91 -7.72 -13.77
C VAL A 315 10.03 -8.97 -13.85
N LEU A 316 9.31 -9.32 -12.77
CA LEU A 316 8.38 -10.44 -12.78
C LEU A 316 7.29 -10.28 -13.85
N ALA A 317 6.72 -9.07 -13.96
CA ALA A 317 5.74 -8.76 -15.00
C ALA A 317 6.34 -8.87 -16.40
N ARG A 318 7.54 -8.30 -16.63
CA ARG A 318 8.24 -8.38 -17.92
C ARG A 318 8.56 -9.83 -18.32
N MET A 319 9.04 -10.64 -17.37
CA MET A 319 9.34 -12.06 -17.59
C MET A 319 8.10 -12.81 -18.08
N TYR A 320 6.96 -12.61 -17.41
CA TYR A 320 5.70 -13.25 -17.82
C TYR A 320 5.22 -12.77 -19.20
N LEU A 321 5.31 -11.46 -19.49
CA LEU A 321 4.92 -10.93 -20.81
C LEU A 321 5.78 -11.52 -21.95
N ILE A 322 7.09 -11.70 -21.72
CA ILE A 322 8.00 -12.34 -22.68
C ILE A 322 7.65 -13.82 -22.83
N GLU A 323 7.37 -14.52 -21.73
CA GLU A 323 7.00 -15.95 -21.72
C GLU A 323 5.74 -16.21 -22.55
N ILE A 324 4.74 -15.34 -22.48
CA ILE A 324 3.52 -15.43 -23.32
C ILE A 324 3.74 -14.90 -24.75
N GLY A 325 4.96 -14.51 -25.10
CA GLY A 325 5.36 -14.10 -26.45
C GLY A 325 4.93 -12.69 -26.85
N ILE A 326 4.74 -11.77 -25.89
CA ILE A 326 4.60 -10.34 -26.19
C ILE A 326 5.99 -9.79 -26.50
N LYS A 327 6.14 -9.16 -27.66
CA LYS A 327 7.42 -8.54 -28.05
C LYS A 327 7.65 -7.30 -27.19
N ILE A 328 8.73 -7.33 -26.43
CA ILE A 328 9.19 -6.22 -25.59
C ILE A 328 10.64 -5.93 -25.96
N ASN A 329 11.01 -4.66 -26.01
CA ASN A 329 12.38 -4.25 -26.29
C ASN A 329 13.33 -4.78 -25.20
N ASP A 330 14.55 -5.13 -25.60
CA ASP A 330 15.62 -5.42 -24.64
C ASP A 330 15.97 -4.19 -23.82
N PHE A 331 16.62 -4.43 -22.68
CA PHE A 331 17.10 -3.34 -21.85
C PHE A 331 18.15 -2.54 -22.62
N SER A 332 17.85 -1.27 -22.84
CA SER A 332 18.72 -0.26 -23.46
C SER A 332 19.34 0.67 -22.43
#